data_AF-A0A7C4T647-F1
#
_entry.id   AF-A0A7C4T647-F1
#
_cell.length_a   1.000
_cell.length_b   1.000
_cell.length_c   1.000
_cell.angle_alpha   90.00
_cell.angle_beta   90.00
_cell.angle_gamma   90.00
#
_symmetry.space_group_name_H-M   'P 1'
#
loop_
_entity.id
_entity.type
_entity.pdbx_description
1 polymer ?
#
loop_
_entity_poly.entity_id
_entity_poly.type
_entity_poly.pdbx_seq_one_letter_code
_entity_poly.pdbx_strand_id
1 'polypeptide(L)' 'MPSKKKPCRKHLPRGLDILYEDDAILVVRKPAGLLTMAAPGSRDKTLYAVLTDYVRKG' A
#
# COMPACT_ATOMS: atom_id res chain seq x y z
N MET A 1 13.12 -7.69 -21.50
CA MET A 1 12.91 -7.11 -20.16
C MET A 1 11.52 -6.47 -20.17
N PRO A 2 10.56 -6.91 -19.34
CA PRO A 2 9.22 -6.33 -19.39
C PRO A 2 9.30 -4.86 -18.95
N SER A 3 8.67 -3.99 -19.74
CA SER A 3 8.67 -2.54 -19.57
C SER A 3 7.85 -2.18 -18.34
N LYS A 4 8.48 -1.50 -17.37
CA LYS A 4 7.84 -1.01 -16.13
C LYS A 4 6.75 -0.01 -16.49
N LYS A 5 5.50 -0.45 -16.58
CA LYS A 5 4.35 0.46 -16.55
C LYS A 5 4.38 1.15 -15.18
N LYS A 6 4.51 2.47 -15.14
CA LYS A 6 4.40 3.22 -13.89
C LYS A 6 2.91 3.27 -13.52
N PRO A 7 2.45 2.58 -12.46
CA PRO A 7 1.06 2.69 -12.06
C PRO A 7 0.76 4.13 -11.62
N CYS A 8 -0.43 4.60 -11.97
CA CYS A 8 -0.84 5.95 -11.68
C CYS A 8 -1.12 6.07 -10.17
N ARG A 9 -0.30 6.82 -9.43
CA ARG A 9 -0.40 7.02 -7.96
C ARG A 9 -1.66 7.75 -7.47
N LYS A 10 -2.70 7.88 -8.30
CA LYS A 10 -3.92 8.64 -8.04
C LYS A 10 -4.72 8.12 -6.84
N HIS A 11 -4.50 6.86 -6.46
CA HIS A 11 -5.24 6.21 -5.37
C HIS A 11 -4.41 5.97 -4.12
N LEU A 12 -3.14 6.37 -4.10
CA LEU A 12 -2.28 6.21 -2.94
C LEU A 12 -2.73 7.19 -1.84
N PRO A 13 -3.09 6.70 -0.64
CA PRO A 13 -3.46 7.58 0.46
C PRO A 13 -2.29 8.47 0.88
N ARG A 14 -2.63 9.68 1.32
CA ARG A 14 -1.65 10.69 1.76
C ARG A 14 -0.86 10.16 2.97
N GLY A 15 0.46 10.36 2.93
CA GLY A 15 1.38 9.96 4.01
C GLY A 15 1.93 8.54 3.88
N LEU A 16 1.68 7.85 2.77
CA LEU A 16 2.28 6.56 2.45
C LEU A 16 3.21 6.72 1.23
N ASP A 17 4.45 6.26 1.36
CA ASP A 17 5.43 6.34 0.26
C ASP A 17 5.68 4.93 -0.32
N ILE A 18 5.47 4.79 -1.64
CA ILE A 18 5.86 3.60 -2.39
C ILE A 18 7.31 3.78 -2.86
N LEU A 19 8.19 2.89 -2.40
CA LEU A 19 9.60 2.85 -2.79
C LEU A 19 9.79 2.05 -4.07
N TYR A 20 9.03 0.97 -4.24
CA TYR A 20 9.10 0.08 -5.40
C TYR A 20 7.76 -0.61 -5.63
N GLU A 21 7.40 -0.82 -6.88
CA GLU A 21 6.17 -1.50 -7.30
C GLU A 21 6.41 -2.19 -8.65
N ASP A 22 5.99 -3.45 -8.75
CA ASP A 22 5.86 -4.21 -9.99
C ASP A 22 4.63 -5.13 -9.95
N ASP A 23 4.50 -6.03 -10.93
CA ASP A 23 3.34 -6.91 -11.07
C ASP A 23 3.22 -7.95 -9.92
N ALA A 24 4.26 -8.16 -9.12
CA ALA A 24 4.32 -9.18 -8.08
C ALA A 24 4.51 -8.62 -6.66
N ILE A 25 5.26 -7.53 -6.50
CA ILE A 25 5.63 -6.99 -5.18
C ILE A 25 5.43 -5.48 -5.08
N LEU A 26 5.09 -5.06 -3.86
CA LEU A 26 4.96 -3.66 -3.47
C LEU A 26 5.80 -3.39 -2.21
N VAL A 27 6.76 -2.47 -2.32
CA VAL A 27 7.62 -2.05 -1.22
C VAL A 27 7.24 -0.64 -0.80
N VAL A 28 6.84 -0.50 0.47
CA VAL A 28 6.38 0.76 1.05
C VAL A 28 7.21 1.17 2.25
N ARG A 29 7.35 2.48 2.45
CA ARG A 29 7.81 3.04 3.71
C ARG A 29 6.60 3.21 4.64
N LYS A 30 6.55 2.38 5.67
CA LYS A 30 5.52 2.45 6.71
C LYS A 30 5.74 3.67 7.62
N PRO A 31 4.75 4.55 7.81
CA PRO A 31 4.84 5.63 8.78
C PRO A 31 4.66 5.10 10.22
N ALA A 32 5.21 5.84 11.19
CA ALA A 32 4.98 5.56 12.60
C ALA A 32 3.50 5.72 12.96
N GLY A 33 3.00 4.93 13.91
CA GLY A 33 1.60 4.99 14.36
C GLY A 33 0.59 4.27 13.46
N LEU A 34 1.00 3.75 12.29
CA LEU A 34 0.14 2.92 11.44
C LEU A 34 0.44 1.44 11.64
N LEU A 35 -0.55 0.65 12.04
CA LEU A 35 -0.38 -0.80 12.23
C LEU A 35 -0.19 -1.53 10.90
N THR A 36 0.62 -2.58 10.88
CA THR A 36 0.80 -3.39 9.66
C THR A 36 -0.40 -4.31 9.44
N MET A 37 -0.82 -5.00 10.51
CA MET A 37 -1.98 -5.88 10.57
C MET A 37 -2.83 -5.52 11.79
N ALA A 38 -4.12 -5.80 11.73
CA ALA A 38 -5.04 -5.53 12.82
C ALA A 38 -4.89 -6.60 13.90
N ALA A 39 -5.03 -6.22 15.17
CA ALA A 39 -5.22 -7.18 16.24
C ALA A 39 -6.61 -7.84 16.13
N PRO A 40 -6.79 -9.08 16.59
CA PRO A 40 -8.10 -9.73 16.63
C PRO A 40 -9.13 -8.84 17.34
N GLY A 41 -10.25 -8.55 16.68
CA GLY A 41 -11.32 -7.71 17.22
C GLY A 41 -11.12 -6.19 17.08
N SER A 42 -9.96 -5.72 16.60
CA SER A 42 -9.73 -4.29 16.34
C SER A 42 -10.32 -3.86 14.99
N ARG A 43 -10.88 -2.65 14.93
CA ARG A 43 -11.38 -2.00 13.70
C ARG A 43 -10.39 -0.97 13.14
N ASP A 44 -9.13 -1.06 13.55
CA ASP A 44 -8.13 -0.06 13.21
C ASP A 44 -7.79 -0.07 11.72
N LYS A 45 -7.52 1.12 11.19
CA LYS A 45 -6.95 1.24 9.84
C LYS A 45 -5.52 0.70 9.86
N THR A 46 -5.28 -0.30 9.03
CA THR A 46 -3.98 -0.96 8.90
C THR A 46 -3.38 -0.67 7.54
N LEU A 47 -2.05 -0.71 7.47
CA LEU A 47 -1.29 -0.63 6.23
C LEU A 47 -1.77 -1.70 5.23
N TYR A 48 -2.04 -2.92 5.69
CA TYR A 48 -2.56 -3.99 4.84
C TYR A 48 -3.91 -3.63 4.20
N ALA A 49 -4.89 -3.18 4.99
CA ALA A 49 -6.21 -2.81 4.47
C ALA A 49 -6.12 -1.65 3.47
N VAL A 50 -5.30 -0.66 3.80
CA VAL A 50 -5.06 0.53 2.97
C VAL A 50 -4.41 0.16 1.63
N LEU A 51 -3.37 -0.67 1.65
CA LEU A 51 -2.68 -1.10 0.42
C LEU A 51 -3.52 -2.07 -0.41
N THR A 52 -4.30 -2.93 0.24
CA THR A 52 -5.25 -3.81 -0.47
C THR A 52 -6.29 -2.98 -1.23
N ASP A 53 -6.81 -1.91 -0.64
CA ASP A 53 -7.73 -0.99 -1.30
C ASP A 53 -7.06 -0.22 -2.45
N TYR A 54 -5.80 0.21 -2.28
CA TYR A 54 -5.00 0.83 -3.34
C TYR A 54 -4.86 -0.08 -4.56
N VAL A 55 -4.44 -1.34 -4.37
CA VAL A 55 -4.24 -2.31 -5.46
C VAL A 55 -5.56 -2.68 -6.14
N ARG A 56 -6.68 -2.68 -5.41
CA ARG A 56 -8.01 -2.95 -6.01
C ARG A 56 -8.56 -1.80 -6.85
N LYS A 57 -8.13 -0.57 -6.58
CA LYS A 57 -8.60 0.64 -7.26
C LYS A 57 -7.73 1.04 -8.44
N GLY A 58 -6.42 0.75 -8.37
CA GLY A 58 -5.45 0.99 -9.44
C GLY A 58 -5.58 -0.02 -10.57
#